data_AF-A0A969GZG6-F1
#
_entry.id   AF-A0A969GZG6-F1
#
_cell.length_a   1.000
_cell.length_b   1.000
_cell.length_c   1.000
_cell.angle_alpha   90.00
_cell.angle_beta   90.00
_cell.angle_gamma   90.00
#
_symmetry.space_group_name_H-M   'P 1'
#
loop_
_entity.id
_entity.type
_entity.pdbx_description
1 polymer ?
#
loop_
_entity_poly.entity_id
_entity_poly.type
_entity_poly.pdbx_seq_one_letter_code
_entity_poly.pdbx_strand_id
1 'polypeptide(L)' 'MSHDEHKKAIRDIEALSYYAKKFQGLRVDRAHGVAPHKPILLLSVIEKVRREIIIENKIYLSSELIQTFLKYWSI' A
#
# COMPACT_ATOMS: atom_id res chain seq x y z
N MET A 1 2.08 -4.84 -30.13
CA MET A 1 2.44 -3.95 -29.01
C MET A 1 3.45 -2.94 -29.53
N SER A 2 3.19 -1.64 -29.34
CA SER A 2 4.08 -0.54 -29.71
C SER A 2 5.36 -0.52 -28.86
N HIS A 3 6.43 0.11 -29.36
CA HIS A 3 7.67 0.35 -28.61
C HIS A 3 7.41 1.04 -27.26
N ASP A 4 6.47 1.98 -27.22
CA ASP A 4 6.12 2.73 -26.00
C ASP A 4 5.41 1.85 -24.95
N GLU A 5 4.56 0.93 -25.39
CA GLU A 5 3.86 -0.01 -24.50
C GLU A 5 4.84 -0.97 -23.84
N HIS A 6 5.84 -1.43 -24.60
CA HIS A 6 6.89 -2.31 -24.08
C HIS A 6 7.74 -1.59 -23.02
N LYS A 7 8.16 -0.35 -23.29
CA LYS A 7 8.93 0.45 -22.34
C LYS A 7 8.15 0.76 -21.06
N LYS A 8 6.84 1.03 -21.19
CA LYS A 8 5.95 1.22 -20.04
C LYS A 8 5.84 -0.05 -19.19
N ALA A 9 5.66 -1.22 -19.82
CA ALA A 9 5.54 -2.49 -19.11
C ALA A 9 6.80 -2.80 -18.28
N ILE A 10 8.00 -2.59 -18.86
CA ILE A 10 9.27 -2.76 -18.15
C ILE A 10 9.32 -1.86 -16.91
N ARG A 11 9.04 -0.57 -17.08
CA ARG A 11 9.04 0.41 -15.98
C ARG A 11 8.06 0.02 -14.87
N ASP A 12 6.87 -0.44 -15.23
CA ASP A 12 5.84 -0.84 -14.27
C ASP A 12 6.29 -2.10 -13.48
N ILE A 13 6.95 -3.07 -14.13
CA ILE A 13 7.52 -4.25 -13.49
C ILE A 13 8.65 -3.89 -12.52
N GLU A 14 9.54 -2.96 -12.91
CA GLU A 14 10.61 -2.46 -12.03
C GLU A 14 10.03 -1.77 -10.79
N ALA A 15 9.00 -0.94 -10.97
CA ALA A 15 8.32 -0.26 -9.87
C ALA A 15 7.65 -1.27 -8.93
N LEU A 16 6.93 -2.27 -9.46
CA LEU A 16 6.32 -3.32 -8.66
C LEU A 16 7.36 -4.12 -7.87
N SER A 17 8.47 -4.48 -8.49
CA SER A 17 9.58 -5.20 -7.85
C SER A 17 10.19 -4.37 -6.71
N TYR A 18 10.39 -3.07 -6.94
CA TYR A 18 10.87 -2.15 -5.93
C TYR A 18 9.94 -2.09 -4.71
N TYR A 19 8.64 -1.85 -4.93
CA TYR A 19 7.68 -1.73 -3.82
C TYR A 19 7.46 -3.05 -3.09
N ALA A 20 7.40 -4.18 -3.80
CA ALA A 20 7.32 -5.50 -3.18
C ALA A 20 8.49 -5.74 -2.20
N LYS A 21 9.72 -5.43 -2.62
CA LYS A 21 10.90 -5.52 -1.76
C LYS A 21 10.82 -4.57 -0.55
N LYS A 22 10.34 -3.33 -0.74
CA LYS A 22 10.16 -2.38 0.37
C LYS A 22 9.11 -2.86 1.37
N PHE A 23 8.01 -3.45 0.90
CA PHE A 23 6.93 -3.92 1.76
C PHE A 23 7.31 -5.18 2.53
N GLN A 24 8.09 -6.10 1.94
CA GLN A 24 8.65 -7.26 2.64
C GLN A 24 9.55 -6.85 3.82
N GLY A 25 10.23 -5.70 3.73
CA GLY A 25 11.09 -5.17 4.78
C GLY A 25 10.36 -4.41 5.90
N LEU A 26 9.02 -4.31 5.87
CA LEU A 26 8.27 -3.60 6.90
C LEU A 26 8.39 -4.31 8.26
N ARG A 27 8.94 -3.59 9.24
CA ARG A 27 9.04 -4.09 10.61
C ARG A 27 7.65 -4.18 11.24
N VAL A 28 7.29 -5.40 11.64
CA VAL A 28 6.10 -5.69 12.45
C VAL A 28 6.53 -5.78 13.91
N ASP A 29 5.80 -5.11 14.80
CA ASP A 29 6.03 -5.28 16.23
C ASP A 29 5.53 -6.67 16.66
N ARG A 30 6.36 -7.34 17.46
CA ARG A 30 6.14 -8.69 17.97
C ARG A 30 6.32 -8.77 19.49
N ALA A 31 6.62 -7.66 20.16
CA ALA A 31 6.98 -7.65 21.57
C ALA A 31 5.84 -8.08 22.51
N HIS A 32 4.58 -7.84 22.12
CA HIS A 32 3.39 -8.11 22.95
C HIS A 32 2.30 -8.90 22.20
N GLY A 33 2.72 -9.73 21.24
CA GLY A 33 1.84 -10.31 20.21
C GLY A 33 2.11 -9.67 18.84
N VAL A 34 1.67 -10.34 17.76
CA VAL A 34 1.85 -9.81 16.41
C VAL A 34 0.85 -8.68 16.18
N ALA A 35 1.34 -7.45 16.18
CA ALA A 35 0.54 -6.25 15.95
C ALA A 35 0.95 -5.59 14.63
N PRO A 36 0.31 -5.92 13.49
CA PRO A 36 0.76 -5.51 12.16
C PRO A 36 0.33 -4.08 11.78
N HIS A 37 0.53 -3.09 12.65
CA HIS A 37 0.06 -1.72 12.42
C HIS A 37 0.53 -1.12 11.09
N LYS A 38 1.82 -1.28 10.75
CA LYS A 38 2.39 -0.75 9.51
C LYS A 38 1.87 -1.47 8.25
N PRO A 39 1.86 -2.81 8.19
CA PRO A 39 1.22 -3.52 7.07
C PRO A 39 -0.26 -3.15 6.89
N ILE A 40 -1.05 -3.10 7.96
CA ILE A 40 -2.48 -2.79 7.88
C ILE A 40 -2.72 -1.36 7.40
N LEU A 41 -1.91 -0.39 7.86
CA LEU A 41 -1.98 0.98 7.37
C LEU A 41 -1.64 1.07 5.89
N LEU A 42 -0.60 0.35 5.45
CA LEU A 42 -0.22 0.33 4.03
C LEU A 42 -1.34 -0.27 3.16
N LEU A 43 -1.94 -1.39 3.56
CA LEU A 43 -3.09 -1.98 2.85
C LEU A 43 -4.26 -0.99 2.77
N SER A 44 -4.53 -0.26 3.85
CA SER A 44 -5.59 0.75 3.89
C SER A 44 -5.36 1.88 2.90
N VAL A 45 -4.10 2.32 2.74
CA VAL A 45 -3.72 3.35 1.76
C VAL A 45 -3.81 2.81 0.34
N ILE A 46 -3.31 1.60 0.07
CA ILE A 46 -3.38 0.95 -1.25
C ILE A 46 -4.85 0.82 -1.72
N GLU A 47 -5.74 0.39 -0.83
CA GLU A 47 -7.17 0.30 -1.11
C GLU A 47 -7.77 1.65 -1.50
N LYS A 48 -7.35 2.73 -0.83
CA LYS A 48 -7.82 4.09 -1.15
C LYS A 48 -7.24 4.65 -2.44
N VAL A 49 -5.99 4.32 -2.79
CA VAL A 49 -5.42 4.64 -4.10
C VAL A 49 -6.18 3.88 -5.20
N ARG A 50 -6.43 2.58 -5.00
CA ARG A 50 -7.21 1.74 -5.93
C ARG A 50 -8.63 2.27 -6.18
N ARG A 51 -9.24 2.88 -5.17
CA ARG A 51 -10.58 3.49 -5.23
C ARG A 51 -10.57 4.95 -5.70
N GLU A 52 -9.43 5.49 -6.11
CA GLU A 52 -9.26 6.89 -6.56
C GLU A 52 -9.67 7.93 -5.49
N ILE A 53 -9.52 7.58 -4.20
CA ILE A 53 -9.74 8.51 -3.09
C ILE A 53 -8.45 9.28 -2.78
N ILE A 54 -7.32 8.57 -2.81
CA ILE A 54 -5.99 9.19 -2.70
C ILE A 54 -5.44 9.33 -4.12
N ILE A 55 -5.60 10.52 -4.69
CA ILE A 55 -5.18 10.86 -6.06
C ILE A 55 -3.89 11.69 -6.10
N GLU A 56 -3.47 12.20 -4.95
CA GLU A 56 -2.23 12.96 -4.77
C GLU A 56 -1.31 12.21 -3.80
N ASN A 57 -0.01 12.51 -3.83
CA ASN A 57 0.95 12.01 -2.85
C ASN A 57 0.82 12.74 -1.49
N LYS A 58 -0.40 12.71 -0.93
CA LYS A 58 -0.79 13.29 0.36
C LYS A 58 -1.78 12.35 1.02
N ILE A 59 -1.47 11.93 2.23
CA ILE A 59 -2.31 11.01 3.01
C ILE A 59 -2.81 11.77 4.23
N TYR A 60 -4.09 12.10 4.25
CA TYR A 60 -4.74 12.75 5.38
C TYR A 60 -5.25 11.70 6.38
N LEU A 61 -5.14 11.99 7.67
CA LEU A 61 -5.79 11.22 8.73
C LEU A 61 -7.30 11.51 8.72
N SER A 62 -8.02 10.88 7.79
CA SER A 62 -9.46 11.03 7.65
C SER A 62 -10.22 9.93 8.40
N SER A 63 -11.48 10.21 8.75
CA SER A 63 -12.41 9.20 9.29
C SER A 63 -12.54 8.00 8.34
N GLU A 64 -12.45 8.22 7.04
CA GLU A 64 -12.51 7.15 6.05
C GLU A 64 -11.26 6.27 6.05
N LEU A 65 -10.08 6.85 6.27
CA LEU A 65 -8.82 6.09 6.41
C LEU A 65 -8.86 5.25 7.68
N ILE A 66 -9.32 5.83 8.80
CA ILE A 66 -9.50 5.12 10.07
C ILE A 66 -10.46 3.94 9.91
N GLN A 67 -11.60 4.14 9.25
CA GLN A 67 -12.57 3.06 9.00
C GLN A 67 -11.98 1.92 8.15
N THR A 68 -11.21 2.24 7.11
CA THR A 68 -10.53 1.22 6.29
C THR A 68 -9.48 0.45 7.10
N PHE A 69 -8.72 1.16 7.94
CA PHE A 69 -7.77 0.53 8.86
C PHE A 69 -8.45 -0.45 9.81
N LEU A 70 -9.51 -0.02 10.51
CA LEU A 70 -10.25 -0.87 11.43
C LEU A 70 -10.88 -2.07 10.73
N LYS A 71 -11.39 -1.90 9.50
CA LYS A 71 -11.91 -3.01 8.69
C LYS A 71 -10.85 -4.09 8.44
N TYR A 72 -9.62 -3.71 8.09
CA TYR A 72 -8.54 -4.67 7.87
C TYR A 72 -7.93 -5.21 9.17
N TRP A 73 -8.03 -4.45 10.27
CA TRP A 73 -7.56 -4.88 11.58
C TRP A 73 -8.44 -5.96 12.22
N SER A 74 -9.75 -5.93 11.96
CA SER A 74 -10.73 -6.85 12.55
C SER A 74 -10.86 -8.20 11.84
N ILE A 75 -9.91 -8.55 10.97
CA ILE A 75 -9.88 -9.82 10.20
C ILE A 75 -8.96 -10.82 10.89
#